data_AF-A0A0D1LJ55-F1
#
_entry.id   AF-A0A0D1LJ55-F1
#
_cell.length_a   1.000
_cell.length_b   1.000
_cell.length_c   1.000
_cell.angle_alpha   90.00
_cell.angle_beta   90.00
_cell.angle_gamma   90.00
#
_symmetry.space_group_name_H-M   'P 1'
#
loop_
_entity.id
_entity.type
_entity.pdbx_description
1 polymer ?
#
loop_
_entity_poly.entity_id
_entity_poly.type
_entity_poly.pdbx_seq_one_letter_code
_entity_poly.pdbx_strand_id
1 'polypeptide(L)' 'VTTPRLECGDPKYAWVNQTIFVGQGRIQPGPVVEFQVFRVTL' A
#
# COMPACT_ATOMS: atom_id res chain seq x y z
N VAL A 1 -6.86 8.49 5.04
CA VAL A 1 -6.63 7.75 3.77
C VAL A 1 -5.35 8.28 3.14
N THR A 2 -4.55 7.40 2.56
CA THR A 2 -3.31 7.75 1.83
C THR A 2 -3.25 6.96 0.51
N THR A 3 -2.37 7.36 -0.41
CA THR A 3 -2.10 6.66 -1.68
C THR A 3 -0.65 6.18 -1.70
N PRO A 4 -0.34 4.97 -1.19
CA PRO A 4 1.02 4.45 -1.17
C PRO A 4 1.57 4.28 -2.58
N ARG A 5 2.79 4.76 -2.81
CA ARG A 5 3.60 4.42 -3.99
C ARG A 5 4.57 3.32 -3.60
N LEU A 6 4.50 2.21 -4.31
CA LEU A 6 5.34 1.04 -4.07
C LEU A 6 6.22 0.78 -5.30
N GLU A 7 7.44 0.29 -5.05
CA GLU A 7 8.42 -0.04 -6.09
C GLU A 7 9.09 -1.37 -5.75
N CYS A 8 9.19 -2.27 -6.73
CA CYS A 8 9.84 -3.58 -6.58
C CYS A 8 10.53 -4.00 -7.88
N GLY A 9 11.78 -4.47 -7.77
CA GLY A 9 12.57 -4.95 -8.91
C GLY A 9 12.38 -6.43 -9.25
N ASP A 10 11.75 -7.22 -8.37
CA ASP A 10 11.52 -8.65 -8.61
C ASP A 10 10.38 -8.83 -9.66
N PRO A 11 10.61 -9.57 -10.77
CA PRO A 11 9.59 -9.81 -11.78
C PRO A 11 8.27 -10.37 -11.25
N LYS A 12 8.30 -11.16 -10.17
CA LYS A 12 7.10 -11.70 -9.52
C LYS A 12 6.14 -10.59 -9.05
N TYR A 13 6.69 -9.43 -8.67
CA TYR A 13 5.95 -8.29 -8.14
C TYR A 13 5.89 -7.11 -9.11
N ALA A 14 6.23 -7.32 -10.40
CA ALA A 14 6.20 -6.26 -11.41
C ALA A 14 4.85 -5.51 -11.50
N TRP A 15 3.75 -6.19 -11.18
CA TRP A 15 2.40 -5.61 -11.13
C TRP A 15 2.29 -4.44 -10.13
N VAL A 16 3.07 -4.45 -9.05
CA VAL A 16 3.02 -3.42 -8.00
C VAL A 16 3.43 -2.06 -8.55
N ASN A 17 4.42 -2.01 -9.44
CA ASN A 17 4.98 -0.76 -9.98
C ASN A 17 3.99 0.03 -10.84
N GLN A 18 2.93 -0.61 -11.31
CA GLN A 18 1.92 -0.03 -12.22
C GLN A 18 0.51 -0.08 -11.61
N THR A 19 0.40 -0.24 -10.30
CA THR A 19 -0.88 -0.36 -9.60
C THR A 19 -1.15 0.86 -8.73
N ILE A 20 -2.40 1.34 -8.75
CA ILE A 20 -2.88 2.33 -7.77
C ILE A 20 -3.32 1.61 -6.50
N PHE A 21 -2.82 2.09 -5.36
CA PHE A 21 -3.19 1.58 -4.04
C PHE A 21 -3.89 2.65 -3.21
N VAL A 22 -4.78 2.20 -2.33
CA VAL A 22 -5.41 3.03 -1.29
C VAL A 22 -5.06 2.44 0.06
N GLY A 23 -4.42 3.25 0.91
CA GLY A 23 -4.09 2.89 2.29
C GLY A 23 -5.07 3.51 3.28
N GLN A 24 -5.70 2.67 4.10
CA GLN A 24 -6.44 3.08 5.28
C GLN A 24 -5.56 2.93 6.52
N GLY A 25 -5.17 4.06 7.12
CA GLY A 25 -4.35 4.09 8.33
C GLY A 25 -5.20 4.06 9.61
N ARG A 26 -4.73 3.36 10.64
CA ARG A 26 -5.29 3.34 12.00
C ARG A 26 -4.16 3.50 13.01
N ILE A 27 -4.21 4.56 13.81
CA ILE A 27 -3.27 4.79 14.91
C ILE A 27 -3.51 3.71 15.99
N GLN A 28 -2.44 3.05 16.42
CA GLN A 28 -2.45 2.07 17.52
C GLN A 28 -1.89 2.71 18.81
N PRO A 29 -2.08 2.09 19.98
CA PRO A 29 -1.36 2.50 21.18
C PRO A 29 0.16 2.47 20.98
N GLY A 30 0.84 3.55 21.38
CA GLY A 30 2.28 3.74 21.16
C GLY A 30 2.60 4.41 19.81
N PRO A 31 3.89 4.48 19.42
CA PRO A 31 4.32 5.13 18.19
C PRO A 31 4.14 4.22 16.96
N VAL A 32 2.93 3.68 16.77
CA VAL A 32 2.62 2.69 15.73
C VAL A 32 1.40 3.13 14.92
N VAL A 33 1.50 3.01 13.60
CA VAL A 33 0.38 3.16 12.68
C VAL A 33 0.23 1.87 11.89
N GLU A 34 -0.97 1.29 11.94
CA GLU A 34 -1.34 0.15 11.11
C GLU A 34 -1.92 0.67 9.79
N PHE A 35 -1.53 0.06 8.67
CA PHE A 35 -2.12 0.36 7.37
C PHE A 35 -2.75 -0.90 6.77
N GLN A 36 -4.04 -0.80 6.44
CA GLN A 36 -4.67 -1.74 5.53
C GLN A 36 -4.55 -1.18 4.11
N VAL A 37 -3.86 -1.92 3.23
CA VAL A 37 -3.57 -1.48 1.86
C VAL A 37 -4.41 -2.28 0.88
N PHE A 38 -5.16 -1.57 0.05
CA PHE A 38 -6.02 -2.13 -0.98
C PHE A 38 -5.44 -1.83 -2.36
N ARG A 39 -5.52 -2.81 -3.25
CA ARG A 39 -5.29 -2.60 -4.69
C ARG A 39 -6.58 -2.10 -5.32
N VAL A 40 -6.48 -1.04 -6.12
CA VAL A 40 -7.60 -0.61 -6.97
C VAL A 40 -7.68 -1.53 -8.19
N THR A 41 -8.87 -2.07 -8.45
CA THR A 41 -9.18 -2.87 -9.64
C THR A 41 -10.38 -2.24 -10.35
N LEU A 42 -10.45 -2.40 -11.68
CA LEU A 42 -11.64 -2.11 -12.46
C LEU A 42 -12.65 -3.26 -12.36
#